data_AF-A0A3S3QB91-F1
#
_entry.id   AF-A0A3S3QB91-F1
#
_cell.length_a   1.000
_cell.length_b   1.000
_cell.length_c   1.000
_cell.angle_alpha   90.00
_cell.angle_beta   90.00
_cell.angle_gamma   90.00
#
_symmetry.space_group_name_H-M   'P 1'
#
loop_
_entity.id
_entity.type
_entity.pdbx_description
1 polymer ?
#
loop_
_entity_poly.entity_id
_entity_poly.type
_entity_poly.pdbx_seq_one_letter_code
_entity_poly.pdbx_strand_id
1 'polypeptide(L)'
;SERYNVTIKLNAKFRYEIKVFDLFQVADLLSRCSCPTQFPMVKIADGKYRIGDAKTIIFVRILRNHVMVRVGGGWDTLEHYLYKHDPCRCPA
;
A
#
# COMPACT_ATOMS: atom_id res chain seq x y z
N SER A 1 -10.20 -8.22 -18.01
CA SER A 1 -9.46 -8.94 -16.94
C SER A 1 -8.03 -8.42 -16.78
N GLU A 2 -7.81 -7.09 -16.74
CA GLU A 2 -6.45 -6.49 -16.70
C GLU A 2 -6.31 -5.33 -15.69
N ARG A 3 -7.29 -5.14 -14.79
CA ARG A 3 -7.37 -3.97 -13.89
C ARG A 3 -6.57 -4.09 -12.58
N TYR A 4 -5.72 -5.11 -12.43
CA TYR A 4 -4.89 -5.32 -11.22
C TYR A 4 -3.41 -5.00 -11.44
N ASN A 5 -3.09 -4.20 -12.46
CA ASN A 5 -1.72 -3.80 -12.74
C ASN A 5 -1.32 -2.61 -11.86
N VAL A 6 -1.09 -2.86 -10.56
CA VAL A 6 0.05 -2.18 -9.94
C VAL A 6 1.25 -2.64 -10.77
N THR A 7 1.90 -1.76 -11.51
CA THR A 7 3.06 -2.12 -12.34
C THR A 7 4.22 -2.52 -11.43
N ILE A 8 4.18 -3.75 -10.91
CA ILE A 8 5.22 -4.35 -10.10
C ILE A 8 6.09 -5.13 -11.09
N LYS A 9 7.19 -4.52 -11.54
CA LYS A 9 8.25 -5.24 -12.24
C LYS A 9 8.90 -6.20 -11.23
N LEU A 10 8.33 -7.39 -11.08
CA LEU A 10 8.85 -8.47 -10.23
C LEU A 10 10.07 -9.10 -10.91
N ASN A 11 11.28 -8.83 -10.41
CA ASN A 11 12.48 -9.49 -10.94
C ASN A 11 12.82 -10.75 -10.14
N ALA A 12 12.48 -11.87 -10.80
CA ALA A 12 12.70 -13.32 -10.60
C ALA A 12 13.50 -13.90 -9.41
N LYS A 13 14.58 -13.26 -8.94
CA LYS A 13 15.76 -14.08 -8.58
C LYS A 13 16.39 -13.96 -7.20
N PHE A 14 16.01 -13.06 -6.30
CA PHE A 14 16.68 -12.96 -4.98
C PHE A 14 15.69 -12.58 -3.87
N ARG A 15 15.45 -13.47 -2.89
CA ARG A 15 14.62 -13.30 -1.64
C ARG A 15 13.09 -13.53 -1.75
N TYR A 16 12.66 -14.61 -2.40
CA TYR A 16 11.26 -14.82 -2.81
C TYR A 16 10.23 -15.14 -1.71
N GLU A 17 10.60 -15.68 -0.54
CA GLU A 17 9.58 -16.09 0.45
C GLU A 17 9.17 -14.99 1.45
N ILE A 18 10.08 -14.08 1.83
CA ILE A 18 9.82 -13.11 2.92
C ILE A 18 9.36 -11.73 2.41
N LYS A 19 9.41 -11.43 1.10
CA LYS A 19 9.05 -10.10 0.56
C LYS A 19 7.76 -10.04 -0.26
N VAL A 20 7.19 -11.18 -0.65
CA VAL A 20 5.89 -11.24 -1.37
C VAL A 20 4.73 -11.00 -0.41
N PHE A 21 4.85 -11.48 0.83
CA PHE A 21 3.81 -11.33 1.85
C PHE A 21 3.51 -9.86 2.16
N ASP A 22 4.53 -8.99 2.12
CA ASP A 22 4.35 -7.55 2.31
C ASP A 22 3.52 -6.92 1.19
N LEU A 23 3.79 -7.33 -0.04
CA LEU A 23 3.06 -6.87 -1.23
C LEU A 23 1.61 -7.37 -1.20
N PHE A 24 1.39 -8.62 -0.81
CA PHE A 24 0.05 -9.20 -0.75
C PHE A 24 -0.84 -8.49 0.28
N GLN A 25 -0.36 -8.24 1.50
CA GLN A 25 -1.15 -7.56 2.53
C GLN A 25 -1.45 -6.10 2.17
N VAL A 26 -0.50 -5.39 1.56
CA VAL A 26 -0.74 -4.02 1.07
C VAL A 26 -1.78 -4.04 -0.05
N ALA A 27 -1.67 -4.97 -1.00
CA ALA A 27 -2.61 -5.11 -2.11
C ALA A 27 -4.02 -5.48 -1.63
N ASP A 28 -4.15 -6.38 -0.66
CA ASP A 28 -5.42 -6.74 -0.03
C ASP A 28 -6.12 -5.52 0.55
N LEU A 29 -5.40 -4.73 1.38
CA LEU A 29 -5.95 -3.52 1.96
C LEU A 29 -6.41 -2.51 0.90
N LEU A 30 -5.62 -2.29 -0.16
CA LEU A 30 -5.96 -1.38 -1.26
C LEU A 30 -7.15 -1.87 -2.09
N SER A 31 -7.29 -3.19 -2.28
CA SER A 31 -8.36 -3.80 -3.09
C SER A 31 -9.77 -3.54 -2.57
N ARG A 32 -9.90 -3.17 -1.29
CA ARG A 32 -11.18 -2.83 -0.65
C ARG A 32 -11.72 -1.44 -1.04
N CYS A 33 -10.98 -0.69 -1.85
CA CYS A 33 -11.43 0.60 -2.39
C CYS A 33 -12.56 0.38 -3.41
N SER A 34 -13.67 1.10 -3.28
CA SER A 34 -14.82 1.06 -4.20
C SER A 34 -14.91 2.28 -5.13
N CYS A 35 -13.92 3.18 -5.11
CA CYS A 35 -13.85 4.31 -6.03
C CYS A 35 -13.72 3.86 -7.50
N PRO A 36 -14.27 4.63 -8.47
CA PRO A 36 -14.06 4.38 -9.90
C PRO A 36 -12.57 4.35 -10.30
N THR A 37 -11.77 5.15 -9.60
CA THR A 37 -10.31 5.14 -9.66
C THR A 37 -9.77 4.76 -8.29
N GLN A 38 -9.00 3.69 -8.20
CA GLN A 38 -8.45 3.21 -6.94
C GLN A 38 -7.48 4.21 -6.33
N PHE A 39 -7.39 4.21 -4.99
CA PHE A 39 -6.42 5.02 -4.26
C PHE A 39 -4.99 4.77 -4.80
N PRO A 40 -4.33 5.78 -5.41
CA PRO A 40 -3.08 5.57 -6.12
C PRO A 40 -1.94 5.31 -5.13
N MET A 41 -1.41 4.09 -5.15
CA MET A 41 -0.27 3.67 -4.33
C MET A 41 0.65 2.71 -5.10
N VAL A 42 1.95 3.03 -5.19
CA VAL A 42 2.93 2.29 -5.99
C VAL A 42 4.17 1.95 -5.17
N LYS A 43 4.56 0.67 -5.12
CA LYS A 43 5.81 0.24 -4.46
C LYS A 43 7.01 0.75 -5.26
N ILE A 44 7.91 1.50 -4.61
CA ILE A 44 9.10 2.07 -5.25
C ILE A 44 10.36 1.30 -4.86
N ALA A 45 10.45 0.93 -3.58
CA ALA A 45 11.52 0.12 -3.02
C ALA A 45 10.98 -0.63 -1.81
N ASP A 46 11.81 -1.46 -1.18
CA ASP A 46 11.41 -2.11 0.06
C ASP A 46 11.09 -1.09 1.14
N GLY A 47 9.90 -1.27 1.74
CA GLY A 47 9.34 -0.36 2.72
C GLY A 47 9.06 1.06 2.23
N LYS A 48 9.06 1.33 0.91
CA LYS A 48 8.79 2.67 0.34
C LYS A 48 7.70 2.61 -0.72
N TYR A 49 6.67 3.41 -0.55
CA TYR A 49 5.54 3.50 -1.45
C TYR A 49 5.28 4.96 -1.82
N ARG A 50 5.00 5.22 -3.09
CA ARG A 50 4.50 6.51 -3.55
C ARG A 50 2.98 6.51 -3.46
N ILE A 51 2.39 7.62 -3.04
CA ILE A 51 0.94 7.78 -2.92
C ILE A 51 0.46 9.05 -3.60
N GLY A 52 -0.79 9.04 -4.08
CA GLY A 52 -1.38 10.21 -4.75
C GLY A 52 -0.78 10.48 -6.13
N ASP A 53 -1.15 11.62 -6.69
CA ASP A 53 -0.52 12.21 -7.89
C ASP A 53 0.77 12.98 -7.55
N ALA A 54 1.07 13.10 -6.25
CA ALA A 54 2.26 13.78 -5.74
C ALA A 54 3.49 12.86 -5.73
N LYS A 55 4.69 13.47 -5.67
CA LYS A 55 5.96 12.75 -5.43
C LYS A 55 6.12 12.28 -3.96
N THR A 56 5.04 12.20 -3.20
CA THR A 56 5.06 11.86 -1.77
C THR A 56 5.38 10.38 -1.60
N ILE A 57 6.48 10.11 -0.88
CA ILE A 57 6.91 8.75 -0.52
C ILE A 57 6.59 8.53 0.95
N ILE A 58 5.83 7.48 1.24
CA ILE A 58 5.59 7.00 2.59
C ILE A 58 6.42 5.75 2.88
N PHE A 59 6.76 5.57 4.15
CA PHE A 59 7.46 4.39 4.63
C PHE A 59 6.46 3.38 5.17
N VAL A 60 6.62 2.12 4.76
CA VAL A 60 5.75 1.01 5.14
C VAL A 60 6.58 -0.08 5.79
N ARG A 61 6.06 -0.69 6.85
CA ARG A 61 6.65 -1.88 7.47
C ARG A 61 5.55 -2.84 7.92
N ILE A 62 5.93 -4.07 8.19
CA ILE A 62 5.01 -5.06 8.76
C ILE A 62 5.41 -5.33 10.21
N LEU A 63 4.43 -5.26 11.10
CA LEU A 63 4.61 -5.55 12.52
C LEU A 63 3.46 -6.43 12.98
N ARG A 64 3.76 -7.67 13.41
CA ARG A 64 2.76 -8.64 13.89
C ARG A 64 1.55 -8.78 12.94
N ASN A 65 1.81 -9.00 11.64
CA ASN A 65 0.79 -9.09 10.58
C ASN A 65 -0.04 -7.83 10.34
N HIS A 66 0.33 -6.69 10.93
CA HIS A 66 -0.24 -5.40 10.59
C HIS A 66 0.68 -4.65 9.63
N VAL A 67 0.10 -4.17 8.53
CA VAL A 67 0.76 -3.22 7.65
C VAL A 67 0.72 -1.85 8.31
N MET A 68 1.90 -1.26 8.53
CA MET A 68 2.08 0.00 9.22
C MET A 68 2.66 1.05 8.28
N VAL A 69 2.15 2.28 8.35
CA VAL A 69 2.67 3.44 7.63
C VAL A 69 3.33 4.43 8.59
N ARG A 70 4.41 5.07 8.15
CA ARG A 70 5.06 6.15 8.91
C ARG A 70 4.23 7.43 8.77
N VAL A 71 3.89 8.02 9.91
CA VAL A 71 3.23 9.33 10.03
C VAL A 71 4.07 10.24 10.93
N GLY A 72 3.77 11.54 11.00
CA GLY A 72 4.60 12.53 11.71
C GLY A 72 5.00 12.12 13.13
N GLY A 73 4.05 11.66 13.94
CA GLY A 73 4.28 11.28 15.34
C GLY A 73 4.65 9.81 15.60
N GLY A 74 4.76 8.95 14.57
CA GLY A 74 5.01 7.53 14.79
C GLY A 74 4.60 6.61 13.66
N TRP A 75 3.96 5.50 14.01
CA TRP A 75 3.47 4.49 13.06
C TRP A 75 1.98 4.29 13.26
N ASP A 76 1.24 4.30 12.17
CA ASP A 76 -0.20 4.05 12.12
C ASP A 76 -0.47 2.81 11.25
N THR A 77 -1.66 2.21 11.31
CA THR A 77 -1.99 1.11 10.40
C THR A 77 -2.29 1.66 9.00
N LEU A 78 -1.96 0.90 7.95
CA LEU A 78 -2.32 1.28 6.58
C LEU A 78 -3.85 1.34 6.42
N GLU A 79 -4.59 0.48 7.12
CA GLU A 79 -6.05 0.51 7.12
C GLU A 79 -6.61 1.84 7.65
N HIS A 80 -6.13 2.30 8.81
CA HIS A 80 -6.55 3.58 9.38
C HIS A 80 -6.07 4.79 8.55
N TYR A 81 -4.89 4.69 7.94
CA TYR A 81 -4.43 5.67 6.98
C TYR A 81 -5.37 5.78 5.78
N LEU A 82 -5.74 4.64 5.16
CA LEU A 82 -6.68 4.61 4.04
C LEU A 82 -8.06 5.11 4.45
N TYR A 83 -8.53 4.83 5.67
CA TYR A 83 -9.80 5.37 6.16
C TYR A 83 -9.86 6.92 6.13
N LYS A 84 -8.73 7.58 6.38
CA LYS A 84 -8.63 9.05 6.36
C LYS A 84 -8.40 9.65 4.97
N HIS A 85 -7.89 8.85 4.02
CA HIS A 85 -7.36 9.35 2.75
C HIS A 85 -8.04 8.76 1.50
N ASP A 86 -8.66 7.59 1.60
CA ASP A 86 -9.42 6.95 0.53
C ASP A 86 -10.90 7.41 0.63
N PRO A 87 -11.41 8.20 -0.33
CA PRO A 87 -12.72 8.84 -0.23
C PRO A 87 -13.89 7.87 -0.01
N CYS A 88 -13.80 6.65 -0.54
CA CYS A 88 -14.86 5.65 -0.40
C CYS A 88 -14.90 4.94 0.96
N ARG A 89 -13.89 5.16 1.81
CA ARG A 89 -13.78 4.53 3.14
C ARG A 89 -14.18 5.46 4.28
N CYS A 90 -14.28 6.75 4.01
CA CYS A 90 -14.79 7.71 4.98
C CYS A 90 -16.32 7.49 5.11
N PRO A 91 -16.86 7.25 6.32
CA PRO A 91 -18.29 7.32 6.52
C PRO A 91 -18.72 8.77 6.28
N ALA A 92 -19.72 8.94 5.41
CA ALA A 92 -20.39 10.22 5.22
C ALA A 92 -21.03 10.72 6.52
#